data_AF-A0A7K4IFT9-F1
#
_entry.id   AF-A0A7K4IFT9-F1
#
_cell.length_a   1.000
_cell.length_b   1.000
_cell.length_c   1.000
_cell.angle_alpha   90.00
_cell.angle_beta   90.00
_cell.angle_gamma   90.00
#
_symmetry.space_group_name_H-M   'P 1'
#
loop_
_entity.id
_entity.type
_entity.pdbx_description
1 polymer ?
#
loop_
_entity_poly.entity_id
_entity_poly.type
_entity_poly.pdbx_seq_one_letter_code
_entity_poly.pdbx_strand_id
1 'polypeptide(L)'
;MGIFDTWKRKKSSDSVRSVRGREVQLAGSQPPKVEVSRIEALSPEKQDEVVSLVAEYERLSARREELQRERGDLTARLDRQEITPNDFRKELMARIQEASQVSERLKETMARLTELGYRGVLH
;
A
#
# COMPACT_ATOMS: atom_id res chain seq x y z
N MET A 1 49.49 -7.78 -16.40
CA MET A 1 49.48 -6.64 -15.46
C MET A 1 48.31 -5.73 -15.84
N GLY A 2 47.49 -5.33 -14.87
CA GLY A 2 46.07 -4.96 -15.03
C GLY A 2 45.77 -3.57 -15.59
N ILE A 3 44.53 -3.42 -16.09
CA ILE A 3 44.02 -2.31 -16.93
C ILE A 3 43.02 -1.43 -16.14
N PHE A 4 43.15 -1.32 -14.82
CA PHE A 4 42.16 -0.64 -13.96
C PHE A 4 42.78 0.39 -13.00
N ASP A 5 43.65 1.27 -13.52
CA ASP A 5 44.41 2.24 -12.71
C ASP A 5 44.06 3.71 -13.01
N THR A 6 42.78 4.01 -13.23
CA THR A 6 42.31 5.40 -13.44
C THR A 6 41.12 5.73 -12.56
N TRP A 7 41.33 5.70 -11.25
CA TRP A 7 40.38 6.26 -10.29
C TRP A 7 41.06 7.15 -9.24
N LYS A 8 41.89 8.11 -9.70
CA LYS A 8 42.30 9.24 -8.86
C LYS A 8 42.43 10.57 -9.61
N ARG A 9 41.62 11.52 -9.11
CA ARG A 9 41.75 12.99 -9.06
C ARG A 9 41.39 13.83 -10.29
N LYS A 10 40.37 14.67 -10.09
CA LYS A 10 40.56 16.13 -10.07
C LYS A 10 39.57 16.81 -9.10
N LYS A 11 40.12 17.59 -8.16
CA LYS A 11 39.42 18.55 -7.27
C LYS A 11 39.54 19.95 -7.89
N SER A 12 38.47 20.75 -7.78
CA SER A 12 38.45 22.22 -7.81
C SER A 12 37.06 22.64 -7.28
N SER A 13 36.89 22.85 -5.97
CA SER A 13 37.08 24.10 -5.20
C SER A 13 36.10 25.23 -5.56
N ASP A 14 35.19 25.48 -4.62
CA ASP A 14 34.53 26.72 -4.22
C ASP A 14 33.91 27.67 -5.25
N SER A 15 32.59 27.85 -5.11
CA SER A 15 32.05 29.20 -4.94
C SER A 15 31.00 29.23 -3.82
N VAL A 16 31.40 29.81 -2.70
CA VAL A 16 30.52 30.24 -1.61
C VAL A 16 29.71 31.44 -2.09
N ARG A 17 28.39 31.38 -2.02
CA ARG A 17 27.54 32.57 -1.99
C ARG A 17 26.53 32.46 -0.86
N SER A 18 26.85 33.15 0.23
CA SER A 18 25.96 33.47 1.33
C SER A 18 24.75 34.25 0.81
N VAL A 19 23.53 33.84 1.16
CA VAL A 19 22.41 34.78 1.38
C VAL A 19 21.56 34.29 2.56
N ARG A 20 21.69 35.05 3.66
CA ARG A 20 20.73 35.19 4.76
C ARG A 20 19.32 35.45 4.23
N GLY A 21 18.34 34.79 4.85
CA GLY A 21 17.03 35.35 5.15
C GLY A 21 16.20 35.88 3.98
N ARG A 22 15.21 35.10 3.55
CA ARG A 22 13.93 35.65 3.09
C ARG A 22 12.85 34.59 3.21
N GLU A 23 11.93 34.86 4.11
CA GLU A 23 10.61 34.27 4.19
C GLU A 23 10.02 34.17 2.78
N VAL A 24 9.79 32.94 2.29
CA VAL A 24 8.94 32.74 1.13
C VAL A 24 7.52 32.65 1.65
N GLN A 25 6.87 33.79 1.49
CA GLN A 25 5.46 34.09 1.66
C GLN A 25 4.55 32.86 1.46
N LEU A 26 3.75 32.61 2.49
CA LEU A 26 2.41 32.06 2.39
C LEU A 26 1.62 32.83 1.30
N ALA A 27 1.70 32.35 0.07
CA ALA A 27 0.89 32.82 -1.04
C ALA A 27 0.29 31.61 -1.75
N GLY A 28 -0.93 31.25 -1.34
CA GLY A 28 -1.92 30.79 -2.30
C GLY A 28 -1.99 29.30 -2.63
N SER A 29 -1.44 28.39 -1.83
CA SER A 29 -1.88 26.99 -1.90
C SER A 29 -3.08 26.81 -0.99
N GLN A 30 -4.20 27.36 -1.45
CA GLN A 30 -5.53 26.91 -1.03
C GLN A 30 -5.46 25.38 -0.99
N PRO A 31 -5.82 24.69 0.13
CA PRO A 31 -5.95 23.25 0.07
C PRO A 31 -6.87 22.97 -1.11
N PRO A 32 -6.60 21.98 -1.98
CA PRO A 32 -7.60 21.59 -2.95
C PRO A 32 -8.86 21.37 -2.12
N LYS A 33 -9.85 22.25 -2.28
CA LYS A 33 -11.19 21.97 -1.82
C LYS A 33 -11.49 20.69 -2.54
N VAL A 34 -11.36 19.58 -1.82
CA VAL A 34 -11.87 18.30 -2.25
C VAL A 34 -13.32 18.65 -2.50
N GLU A 35 -13.66 18.83 -3.77
CA GLU A 35 -15.05 18.91 -4.15
C GLU A 35 -15.61 17.60 -3.63
N VAL A 36 -16.39 17.73 -2.55
CA VAL A 36 -17.36 16.73 -2.12
C VAL A 36 -18.46 16.78 -3.18
N SER A 37 -18.09 16.53 -4.44
CA SER A 37 -18.99 16.46 -5.56
C SER A 37 -19.64 15.09 -5.49
N ARG A 38 -20.67 15.06 -4.64
CA ARG A 38 -21.95 14.45 -4.98
C ARG A 38 -21.96 12.93 -5.06
N ILE A 39 -21.91 12.29 -3.89
CA ILE A 39 -22.58 10.98 -3.71
C ILE A 39 -24.10 11.13 -4.02
N GLU A 40 -24.64 12.35 -3.98
CA GLU A 40 -26.05 12.68 -4.24
C GLU A 40 -26.54 12.49 -5.71
N ALA A 41 -25.71 11.97 -6.63
CA ALA A 41 -26.12 11.71 -8.02
C ALA A 41 -25.94 10.25 -8.48
N LEU A 42 -25.70 9.32 -7.55
CA LEU A 42 -25.71 7.89 -7.86
C LEU A 42 -27.15 7.36 -7.82
N SER A 43 -27.55 6.59 -8.84
CA SER A 43 -28.78 5.78 -8.82
C SER A 43 -28.80 4.93 -7.54
N PRO A 44 -29.96 4.72 -6.89
CA PRO A 44 -30.06 3.86 -5.70
C PRO A 44 -29.40 2.48 -5.90
N GLU A 45 -29.50 1.90 -7.09
CA GLU A 45 -28.82 0.63 -7.44
C GLU A 45 -27.29 0.72 -7.31
N LYS A 46 -26.70 1.86 -7.70
CA LYS A 46 -25.25 2.09 -7.58
C LYS A 46 -24.84 2.39 -6.14
N GLN A 47 -25.73 2.95 -5.33
CA GLN A 47 -25.48 3.16 -3.90
C GLN A 47 -25.43 1.82 -3.17
N ASP A 48 -26.37 0.92 -3.46
CA ASP A 48 -26.38 -0.45 -2.92
C ASP A 48 -25.12 -1.23 -3.36
N GLU A 49 -24.71 -1.07 -4.62
CA GLU A 49 -23.46 -1.66 -5.12
C GLU A 49 -22.24 -1.14 -4.35
N VAL A 50 -22.13 0.18 -4.15
CA VAL A 50 -21.03 0.79 -3.36
C VAL A 50 -21.02 0.22 -1.93
N VAL A 51 -22.18 0.13 -1.26
CA VAL A 51 -22.26 -0.44 0.09
C VAL A 51 -21.79 -1.89 0.11
N SER A 52 -22.18 -2.68 -0.88
CA SER A 52 -21.75 -4.08 -0.99
C SER A 52 -20.24 -4.23 -1.21
N LEU A 53 -19.65 -3.38 -2.07
CA LEU A 53 -18.23 -3.38 -2.39
C LEU A 53 -17.38 -2.88 -1.21
N VAL A 54 -17.85 -1.89 -0.45
CA VAL A 54 -17.18 -1.45 0.79
C VAL A 54 -17.18 -2.58 1.82
N ALA A 55 -18.32 -3.26 2.02
CA ALA A 55 -18.37 -4.40 2.93
C ALA A 55 -17.46 -5.56 2.49
N GLU A 56 -17.36 -5.81 1.18
CA GLU A 56 -16.42 -6.80 0.63
C GLU A 56 -14.96 -6.39 0.88
N TYR A 57 -14.63 -5.12 0.64
CA TYR A 57 -13.30 -4.57 0.91
C TYR A 57 -12.90 -4.75 2.38
N GLU A 58 -13.77 -4.40 3.32
CA GLU A 58 -13.50 -4.55 4.76
C GLU A 58 -13.27 -6.02 5.14
N ARG A 59 -14.07 -6.96 4.61
CA ARG A 59 -13.89 -8.40 4.84
C ARG A 59 -12.55 -8.89 4.29
N LEU A 60 -12.19 -8.47 3.09
CA LEU A 60 -10.91 -8.85 2.47
C LEU A 60 -9.72 -8.25 3.22
N SER A 61 -9.85 -7.01 3.71
CA SER A 61 -8.84 -6.35 4.54
C SER A 61 -8.64 -7.12 5.86
N ALA A 62 -9.73 -7.46 6.55
CA ALA A 62 -9.68 -8.28 7.76
C ALA A 62 -9.05 -9.66 7.51
N ARG A 63 -9.39 -10.32 6.38
CA ARG A 63 -8.79 -11.61 6.03
C ARG A 63 -7.28 -11.49 5.74
N ARG A 64 -6.84 -10.40 5.12
CA ARG A 64 -5.41 -10.12 4.91
C ARG A 64 -4.65 -9.99 6.22
N GLU A 65 -5.23 -9.31 7.22
CA GLU A 65 -4.64 -9.23 8.56
C GLU A 65 -4.57 -10.60 9.24
N GLU A 66 -5.65 -11.37 9.13
CA GLU A 66 -5.71 -12.72 9.69
C GLU A 66 -4.63 -13.62 9.08
N LEU A 67 -4.45 -13.60 7.76
CA LEU A 67 -3.37 -14.33 7.08
C LEU A 67 -1.98 -13.92 7.57
N GLN A 68 -1.79 -12.64 7.94
CA GLN A 68 -0.54 -12.18 8.54
C GLN A 68 -0.33 -12.74 9.95
N ARG A 69 -1.39 -12.83 10.76
CA ARG A 69 -1.36 -13.47 12.09
C ARG A 69 -1.08 -14.96 11.96
N GLU A 70 -1.82 -15.66 11.11
CA GLU A 70 -1.64 -17.10 10.84
C GLU A 70 -0.21 -17.43 10.37
N ARG A 71 0.41 -16.58 9.54
CA ARG A 71 1.83 -16.76 9.17
C ARG A 71 2.76 -16.65 10.37
N GLY A 72 2.49 -15.72 11.29
CA GLY A 72 3.23 -15.61 12.55
C GLY A 72 3.06 -16.87 13.40
N ASP A 73 1.83 -17.35 13.53
CA ASP A 73 1.51 -18.57 14.28
C ASP A 73 2.17 -19.80 13.67
N LEU A 74 2.20 -19.93 12.33
CA LEU A 74 2.92 -21.00 11.64
C LEU A 74 4.41 -21.00 11.95
N THR A 75 5.01 -19.81 12.02
CA THR A 75 6.42 -19.66 12.37
C THR A 75 6.64 -20.08 13.83
N ALA A 76 5.79 -19.63 14.74
CA ALA A 76 5.86 -20.01 16.15
C ALA A 76 5.67 -21.53 16.37
N ARG A 77 4.76 -22.17 15.63
CA ARG A 77 4.55 -23.63 15.66
C ARG A 77 5.78 -24.38 15.16
N LEU A 78 6.46 -23.88 14.12
CA LEU A 78 7.72 -24.45 13.65
C LEU A 78 8.82 -24.32 14.71
N ASP A 79 8.95 -23.15 15.33
CA ASP A 79 9.95 -22.89 16.38
C ASP A 79 9.75 -23.79 17.59
N ARG A 80 8.50 -24.09 17.94
CA ARG A 80 8.12 -25.04 19.00
C ARG A 80 8.21 -26.50 18.58
N GLN A 81 8.58 -26.78 17.33
CA GLN A 81 8.64 -28.13 16.75
C GLN A 81 7.30 -28.88 16.78
N GLU A 82 6.19 -28.14 16.80
CA GLU A 82 4.82 -28.71 16.73
C GLU A 82 4.46 -29.17 15.31
N ILE A 83 5.18 -28.67 14.30
CA ILE A 83 5.02 -29.03 12.89
C ILE A 83 6.39 -29.34 12.27
N THR A 84 6.39 -30.18 11.24
CA THR A 84 7.62 -30.47 10.51
C THR A 84 7.96 -29.34 9.53
N PRO A 85 9.24 -29.16 9.15
CA PRO A 85 9.61 -28.17 8.13
C PRO A 85 8.91 -28.37 6.78
N ASN A 86 8.54 -29.60 6.44
CA ASN A 86 7.83 -29.90 5.20
C ASN A 86 6.36 -29.46 5.28
N ASP A 87 5.70 -29.71 6.40
CA ASP A 87 4.32 -29.27 6.63
C ASP A 87 4.24 -27.75 6.72
N PHE A 88 5.19 -27.11 7.42
CA PHE A 88 5.33 -25.65 7.44
C PHE A 88 5.44 -25.08 6.01
N ARG A 89 6.29 -25.66 5.16
CA ARG A 89 6.45 -25.18 3.78
C ARG A 89 5.14 -25.29 3.00
N LYS A 90 4.39 -26.39 3.13
CA LYS A 90 3.09 -26.58 2.46
C LYS A 90 2.07 -25.56 2.93
N GLU A 91 1.91 -25.41 4.25
CA GLU A 91 0.97 -24.44 4.84
C GLU A 91 1.35 -23.01 4.46
N LEU A 92 2.63 -22.65 4.53
CA LEU A 92 3.13 -21.33 4.13
C LEU A 92 2.82 -21.02 2.66
N MET A 93 3.06 -21.97 1.75
CA MET A 93 2.75 -21.77 0.32
C MET A 93 1.25 -21.58 0.10
N ALA A 94 0.40 -22.35 0.80
CA ALA A 94 -1.05 -22.18 0.73
C ALA A 94 -1.48 -20.78 1.21
N ARG A 95 -0.92 -20.30 2.33
CA ARG A 95 -1.21 -18.94 2.84
C ARG A 95 -0.71 -17.83 1.92
N ILE A 96 0.44 -18.02 1.27
CA ILE A 96 0.95 -17.07 0.26
C ILE A 96 0.01 -17.00 -0.94
N GLN A 97 -0.45 -18.14 -1.44
CA GLN A 97 -1.41 -18.19 -2.56
C GLN A 97 -2.73 -17.50 -2.18
N GLU A 98 -3.25 -17.78 -0.98
CA GLU A 98 -4.45 -17.13 -0.48
C GLU A 98 -4.26 -15.61 -0.35
N ALA A 99 -3.15 -15.16 0.23
CA ALA A 99 -2.85 -13.74 0.35
C ALA A 99 -2.74 -13.04 -1.01
N SER A 100 -2.20 -13.73 -2.03
CA SER A 100 -2.17 -13.22 -3.40
C SER A 100 -3.59 -13.05 -3.94
N GLN A 101 -4.47 -14.04 -3.76
CA GLN A 101 -5.86 -13.96 -4.21
C GLN A 101 -6.63 -12.85 -3.50
N VAL A 102 -6.47 -12.71 -2.19
CA VAL A 102 -7.07 -11.62 -1.40
C VAL A 102 -6.57 -10.26 -1.89
N SER A 103 -5.29 -10.14 -2.19
CA SER A 103 -4.70 -8.88 -2.70
C SER A 103 -5.24 -8.51 -4.08
N GLU A 104 -5.43 -9.46 -4.99
CA GLU A 104 -6.04 -9.20 -6.29
C GLU A 104 -7.50 -8.77 -6.14
N ARG A 105 -8.30 -9.47 -5.32
CA ARG A 105 -9.69 -9.06 -5.04
C ARG A 105 -9.80 -7.68 -4.40
N LEU A 106 -8.86 -7.31 -3.52
CA LEU A 106 -8.79 -5.96 -2.96
C LEU A 106 -8.53 -4.90 -4.03
N LYS A 107 -7.66 -5.17 -5.01
CA LYS A 107 -7.43 -4.26 -6.13
C LYS A 107 -8.67 -4.14 -7.02
N GLU A 108 -9.32 -5.26 -7.33
CA GLU A 108 -10.55 -5.29 -8.15
C GLU A 108 -11.69 -4.52 -7.48
N THR A 109 -11.93 -4.75 -6.19
CA THR A 109 -12.96 -4.04 -5.41
C THR A 109 -12.65 -2.55 -5.32
N MET A 110 -11.40 -2.16 -5.06
CA MET A 110 -11.01 -0.74 -5.08
C MET A 110 -11.15 -0.10 -6.47
N ALA A 111 -10.83 -0.82 -7.54
CA ALA A 111 -11.02 -0.33 -8.90
C ALA A 111 -12.51 -0.06 -9.17
N ARG A 112 -13.40 -1.01 -8.83
CA ARG A 112 -14.85 -0.84 -8.96
C ARG A 112 -15.39 0.31 -8.12
N LEU A 113 -14.95 0.45 -6.87
CA LEU A 113 -15.31 1.58 -6.02
C LEU A 113 -14.87 2.91 -6.65
N THR A 114 -13.67 2.97 -7.22
CA THR A 114 -13.16 4.16 -7.91
C THR A 114 -13.97 4.49 -9.17
N GLU A 115 -14.35 3.48 -9.96
CA GLU A 115 -15.22 3.62 -11.15
C GLU A 115 -16.61 4.15 -10.79
N LEU A 116 -17.15 3.73 -9.65
CA LEU A 116 -18.41 4.24 -9.10
C LEU A 116 -18.28 5.64 -8.48
N GLY A 117 -17.08 6.23 -8.49
CA GLY A 117 -16.81 7.57 -7.96
C GLY A 117 -16.72 7.60 -6.44
N TYR A 118 -16.58 6.45 -5.78
CA TYR A 118 -16.35 6.38 -4.35
C TYR A 118 -14.94 6.89 -4.04
N ARG A 119 -14.87 8.08 -3.45
CA ARG A 119 -13.63 8.71 -2.94
C ARG A 119 -13.51 8.65 -1.41
N GLY A 120 -14.31 7.81 -0.76
CA GLY A 120 -14.30 7.67 0.70
C GLY A 120 -12.92 7.25 1.21
N VAL A 121 -12.57 7.71 2.41
CA VAL A 121 -11.39 7.21 3.13
C VAL A 121 -11.77 5.82 3.64
N LEU A 122 -11.21 4.80 3.01
CA LEU A 122 -11.25 3.43 3.52
C LEU A 122 -10.34 3.40 4.76
N HIS A 123 -10.93 3.13 5.93
CA HIS A 123 -10.26 3.11 7.23
C HIS A 123 -9.46 1.82 7.45
#